data_AF-A0A950RS46-F1
#
_entry.id   AF-A0A950RS46-F1
#
_cell.length_a   1.000
_cell.length_b   1.000
_cell.length_c   1.000
_cell.angle_alpha   90.00
_cell.angle_beta   90.00
_cell.angle_gamma   90.00
#
_symmetry.space_group_name_H-M   'P 1'
#
loop_
_entity.id
_entity.type
_entity.pdbx_description
1 polymer ?
#
loop_
_entity_poly.entity_id
_entity_poly.type
_entity_poly.pdbx_seq_one_letter_code
_entity_poly.pdbx_strand_id
1 'polypeptide(L)' 'MASPEDIILSKLEWSKITESDRQIQDALGVAVVQGSSLDGAYLRQWAEELGVTDRLEEVLAEAERLKGIP' A
#
# COMPACT_ATOMS: atom_id res chain seq x y z
N MET A 1 11.52 12.43 -7.42
CA MET A 1 11.27 11.95 -6.04
C MET A 1 10.21 10.89 -6.14
N ALA A 2 10.31 9.78 -5.40
CA ALA A 2 9.29 8.73 -5.43
C ALA A 2 7.97 9.27 -4.89
N SER A 3 6.85 8.97 -5.57
CA SER A 3 5.52 9.29 -5.05
C SER A 3 5.20 8.38 -3.86
N PRO A 4 4.25 8.76 -2.98
CA PRO A 4 3.77 7.86 -1.94
C PRO A 4 3.25 6.52 -2.49
N GLU A 5 2.66 6.53 -3.69
CA GLU A 5 2.21 5.35 -4.41
C GLU A 5 3.38 4.43 -4.78
N ASP A 6 4.45 5.00 -5.34
CA ASP A 6 5.66 4.23 -5.67
C ASP A 6 6.30 3.61 -4.43
N ILE A 7 6.26 4.31 -3.28
CA ILE A 7 6.75 3.79 -2.00
C ILE A 7 5.89 2.60 -1.56
N ILE A 8 4.55 2.72 -1.59
CA ILE A 8 3.63 1.64 -1.23
C ILE A 8 3.89 0.41 -2.13
N LEU A 9 3.93 0.60 -3.45
CA LEU A 9 4.13 -0.49 -4.41
C LEU A 9 5.47 -1.19 -4.21
N SER A 10 6.55 -0.44 -4.01
CA SER A 10 7.89 -1.00 -3.75
C SER A 10 7.92 -1.85 -2.48
N LYS A 11 7.21 -1.42 -1.43
CA LYS A 11 7.12 -2.15 -0.16
C LYS A 11 6.31 -3.44 -0.30
N LEU A 12 5.20 -3.39 -1.03
CA LEU A 12 4.39 -4.58 -1.32
C LEU A 12 5.15 -5.58 -2.18
N GLU A 13 5.89 -5.13 -3.19
CA GLU A 13 6.74 -5.99 -4.01
C GLU A 13 7.81 -6.68 -3.16
N TRP A 14 8.52 -5.94 -2.31
CA TRP A 14 9.54 -6.51 -1.43
C TRP A 14 8.96 -7.47 -0.40
N SER A 15 7.72 -7.25 0.06
CA SER A 15 7.04 -8.16 0.97
C SER A 15 6.77 -9.54 0.34
N LYS A 16 6.65 -9.64 -0.99
CA LYS A 16 6.54 -10.93 -1.70
C LYS A 16 7.84 -11.71 -1.70
N ILE A 17 8.97 -11.00 -1.79
CA ILE A 17 10.30 -11.62 -1.86
C ILE A 17 10.77 -12.06 -0.47
N THR A 18 10.47 -11.25 0.54
CA THR A 18 11.01 -11.42 1.91
C THR A 18 10.05 -12.10 2.88
N GLU A 19 8.79 -12.31 2.48
CA GLU A 19 7.69 -12.76 3.36
C GLU A 19 7.59 -11.94 4.66
N SER A 20 7.92 -10.64 4.58
CA SER A 20 8.06 -9.79 5.75
C SER A 20 6.81 -8.93 6.00
N ASP A 21 6.15 -9.18 7.12
CA ASP A 21 5.05 -8.34 7.63
C ASP A 21 5.48 -6.89 7.84
N ARG A 22 6.77 -6.65 8.13
CA ARG A 22 7.30 -5.30 8.34
C ARG A 22 7.15 -4.42 7.09
N GLN A 23 7.35 -4.97 5.89
CA GLN A 23 7.20 -4.19 4.66
C GLN A 23 5.72 -3.83 4.42
N ILE A 24 4.80 -4.71 4.80
CA ILE A 24 3.36 -4.46 4.73
C ILE A 24 2.97 -3.35 5.72
N GLN A 25 3.50 -3.40 6.95
CA GLN A 25 3.27 -2.35 7.95
C GLN A 25 3.84 -0.98 7.52
N ASP A 26 5.01 -0.96 6.86
CA ASP A 26 5.57 0.27 6.29
C ASP A 26 4.64 0.84 5.20
N ALA A 27 4.13 0.00 4.30
CA ALA A 27 3.17 0.41 3.26
C ALA A 27 1.87 0.95 3.87
N LEU A 28 1.35 0.28 4.90
CA LEU A 28 0.17 0.69 5.65
C LEU A 28 0.36 2.06 6.31
N GLY A 29 1.52 2.33 6.90
CA GLY A 29 1.83 3.63 7.48
C GLY A 29 1.76 4.76 6.45
N VAL A 30 2.29 4.56 5.26
CA VAL A 30 2.18 5.54 4.16
C VAL A 30 0.72 5.70 3.73
N ALA A 31 -0.02 4.60 3.59
CA ALA A 31 -1.43 4.62 3.20
C ALA A 31 -2.30 5.38 4.22
N VAL A 32 -2.07 5.19 5.52
CA VAL A 32 -2.77 5.93 6.58
C VAL A 32 -2.45 7.42 6.53
N VAL A 33 -1.19 7.81 6.34
CA VAL A 33 -0.80 9.23 6.30
C VAL A 33 -1.39 9.95 5.09
N GLN A 34 -1.36 9.31 3.91
CA GLN A 34 -1.85 9.91 2.67
C GLN A 34 -3.37 9.83 2.55
N GLY A 35 -3.95 8.64 2.74
CA GLY A 35 -5.38 8.39 2.60
C GLY A 35 -5.94 8.81 1.25
N SER A 36 -6.95 9.67 1.28
CA SER A 36 -7.66 10.14 0.09
C SER A 36 -6.82 10.97 -0.87
N SER A 37 -5.58 11.34 -0.51
CA SER A 37 -4.64 11.97 -1.45
C SER A 37 -3.98 10.97 -2.40
N LEU A 38 -4.07 9.67 -2.12
CA LEU A 38 -3.51 8.63 -2.97
C LEU A 38 -4.27 8.52 -4.30
N ASP A 39 -3.53 8.35 -5.38
CA ASP A 39 -4.09 7.91 -6.65
C ASP A 39 -4.35 6.39 -6.62
N GLY A 40 -5.57 6.03 -6.22
CA GLY A 40 -6.00 4.63 -6.18
C GLY A 40 -6.04 3.95 -7.54
N ALA A 41 -6.20 4.69 -8.65
CA ALA A 41 -6.19 4.10 -9.99
C ALA A 41 -4.77 3.71 -10.38
N TYR A 42 -3.78 4.58 -10.12
CA TYR A 42 -2.37 4.29 -10.32
C TYR A 42 -1.92 3.10 -9.49
N LEU A 43 -2.26 3.08 -8.19
CA LEU A 43 -1.92 1.96 -7.29
C LEU A 43 -2.44 0.63 -7.81
N ARG A 44 -3.72 0.54 -8.20
CA ARG A 44 -4.31 -0.71 -8.71
C ARG A 44 -3.70 -1.16 -10.03
N GLN A 45 -3.46 -0.23 -10.96
CA GLN A 45 -2.83 -0.54 -12.24
C GLN A 45 -1.46 -1.22 -12.04
N TRP A 46 -0.60 -0.61 -11.23
CA TRP A 46 0.74 -1.15 -11.01
C TRP A 46 0.77 -2.34 -10.07
N ALA A 47 -0.16 -2.41 -9.11
CA ALA A 47 -0.28 -3.59 -8.26
C ALA A 47 -0.65 -4.83 -9.06
N GLU A 48 -1.45 -4.70 -10.13
CA GLU A 48 -1.75 -5.79 -11.06
C GLU A 48 -0.48 -6.24 -11.79
N GLU A 49 0.26 -5.31 -12.40
CA GLU A 49 1.53 -5.58 -13.10
C GLU A 49 2.58 -6.25 -12.18
N LEU A 50 2.65 -5.82 -10.92
CA LEU A 50 3.58 -6.37 -9.91
C LEU A 50 3.04 -7.63 -9.23
N GLY A 51 1.78 -8.01 -9.48
CA GLY A 51 1.08 -9.12 -8.84
C GLY A 51 0.98 -8.99 -7.32
N VAL A 52 0.70 -7.78 -6.82
CA VAL A 52 0.49 -7.44 -5.39
C VAL A 52 -0.91 -6.91 -5.10
N THR A 53 -1.86 -7.01 -6.04
CA THR A 53 -3.22 -6.47 -5.92
C THR A 53 -3.91 -6.84 -4.62
N ASP A 54 -3.91 -8.12 -4.24
CA ASP A 54 -4.58 -8.58 -3.01
C ASP A 54 -3.99 -7.89 -1.77
N ARG A 55 -2.65 -7.79 -1.70
CA ARG A 55 -1.95 -7.12 -0.60
C ARG A 55 -2.22 -5.62 -0.57
N LEU A 56 -2.34 -4.99 -1.73
CA LEU A 56 -2.70 -3.57 -1.84
C LEU A 56 -4.10 -3.34 -1.27
N GLU A 57 -5.09 -4.13 -1.68
CA GLU A 57 -6.47 -3.97 -1.24
C GLU A 57 -6.61 -4.22 0.27
N GLU A 58 -5.88 -5.18 0.83
CA GLU A 58 -5.80 -5.39 2.28
C GLU A 58 -5.24 -4.17 3.02
N VAL A 59 -4.15 -3.58 2.51
CA VAL A 59 -3.52 -2.39 3.09
C VAL A 59 -4.46 -1.18 3.01
N LEU A 60 -5.11 -0.94 1.88
CA LEU A 60 -6.05 0.17 1.72
C LEU A 60 -7.25 0.01 2.64
N ALA A 61 -7.81 -1.20 2.73
CA ALA A 61 -8.94 -1.49 3.61
C ALA A 61 -8.58 -1.30 5.10
N GLU A 62 -7.37 -1.70 5.51
CA GLU A 62 -6.88 -1.45 6.87
C GLU A 62 -6.62 0.03 7.12
N ALA A 63 -6.04 0.75 6.16
CA ALA A 63 -5.81 2.18 6.29
C ALA A 63 -7.11 2.97 6.51
N GLU A 64 -8.17 2.62 5.77
CA GLU A 64 -9.50 3.21 5.95
C GLU A 64 -10.11 2.88 7.32
N ARG A 65 -9.94 1.64 7.81
CA ARG A 65 -10.36 1.27 9.17
C ARG A 65 -9.67 2.10 10.23
N LEU A 66 -8.36 2.28 10.13
CA LEU A 66 -7.56 3.04 11.10
C LEU A 66 -7.87 4.54 11.09
N LYS A 67 -8.24 5.12 9.95
CA LYS A 67 -8.73 6.51 9.86
C LYS A 67 -10.09 6.71 10.51
N GLY A 68 -10.92 5.66 10.59
CA GLY A 68 -12.26 5.69 11.18
C GLY A 68 -12.31 5.49 12.69
N ILE A 69 -11.15 5.28 13.35
CA ILE A 69 -11.07 5.20 14.81
C ILE A 69 -10.99 6.64 15.35
N PRO A 70 -11.90 7.05 16.27
CA PRO A 70 -11.88 8.39 16.86
C PRO A 70 -10.62 8.68 17.68
#